data_AF-A0A2E9IIA5-F1
#
_entry.id   AF-A0A2E9IIA5-F1
#
_cell.length_a   1.000
_cell.length_b   1.000
_cell.length_c   1.000
_cell.angle_alpha   90.00
_cell.angle_beta   90.00
_cell.angle_gamma   90.00
#
_symmetry.space_group_name_H-M   'P 1'
#
loop_
_entity.id
_entity.type
_entity.pdbx_description
1 polymer ?
#
loop_
_entity_poly.entity_id
_entity_poly.type
_entity_poly.pdbx_seq_one_letter_code
_entity_poly.pdbx_strand_id
1 'polypeptide(L)' 'MAITVTRTIQRIETYPAIEPMKEAEPTHPTIMAVYNVTTDDPKDEDLPVTATEVKHFSKGDDISKQDSLVIKIADAIWL' A
#
# COMPACT_ATOMS: atom_id res chain seq x y z
N MET A 1 14.63 -6.69 25.28
CA MET A 1 14.72 -6.46 23.82
C MET A 1 13.31 -6.57 23.29
N ALA A 2 12.92 -5.65 22.42
CA ALA A 2 11.56 -5.51 21.90
C ALA A 2 11.52 -6.04 20.46
N ILE A 3 10.36 -6.58 20.07
CA ILE A 3 10.08 -6.99 18.69
C ILE A 3 10.17 -5.74 17.79
N THR A 4 10.91 -5.86 16.70
CA THR A 4 11.04 -4.79 15.69
C THR A 4 10.30 -5.19 14.43
N VAL A 5 9.42 -4.31 13.94
CA VAL A 5 8.74 -4.48 12.65
C VAL A 5 9.26 -3.45 11.68
N THR A 6 9.90 -3.90 10.62
CA THR A 6 10.40 -3.07 9.53
C THR A 6 9.51 -3.25 8.31
N ARG A 7 8.93 -2.16 7.81
CA ARG A 7 8.10 -2.16 6.60
C ARG A 7 8.82 -1.41 5.49
N THR A 8 8.97 -2.06 4.35
CA THR A 8 9.58 -1.45 3.15
C THR A 8 8.65 -1.60 1.97
N ILE A 9 8.57 -0.56 1.13
CA ILE A 9 7.82 -0.62 -0.12
C ILE A 9 8.58 -1.51 -1.08
N GLN A 10 7.96 -2.60 -1.54
CA GLN A 10 8.50 -3.44 -2.60
C GLN A 10 8.19 -2.83 -3.97
N ARG A 11 6.92 -2.47 -4.19
CA ARG A 11 6.44 -1.84 -5.41
C ARG A 11 5.10 -1.14 -5.20
N ILE A 12 4.78 -0.22 -6.10
CA ILE A 12 3.49 0.45 -6.18
C ILE A 12 3.02 0.34 -7.62
N GLU A 13 1.82 -0.18 -7.82
CA GLU A 13 1.17 -0.31 -9.12
C GLU A 13 -0.03 0.62 -9.18
N THR A 14 -0.19 1.33 -10.30
CA THR A 14 -1.36 2.15 -10.59
C THR A 14 -2.16 1.49 -11.70
N TYR A 15 -3.43 1.22 -11.45
CA TYR A 15 -4.33 0.66 -12.45
C TYR A 15 -5.22 1.74 -13.04
N PRO A 16 -5.47 1.70 -14.36
CA PRO A 16 -6.35 2.65 -15.01
C PRO A 16 -7.77 2.56 -14.44
N ALA A 17 -8.50 3.68 -14.54
CA ALA A 17 -9.92 3.70 -14.26
C ALA A 17 -10.63 2.71 -15.20
N ILE A 18 -11.48 1.85 -14.64
CA ILE A 18 -12.33 0.96 -15.43
C ILE A 18 -13.53 1.73 -15.98
N GLU A 19 -14.13 1.25 -17.06
CA GLU A 19 -15.36 1.86 -17.58
C GLU A 19 -16.47 1.83 -16.52
N PRO A 20 -17.18 2.94 -16.29
CA PRO A 20 -18.25 2.97 -15.31
C PRO A 20 -19.37 2.02 -15.71
N MET A 21 -19.90 1.28 -14.73
CA MET A 21 -21.03 0.38 -14.92
C MET A 21 -22.35 1.12 -15.22
N LYS A 22 -22.39 2.43 -14.95
CA LYS A 22 -23.52 3.33 -15.19
C LYS A 22 -23.02 4.58 -15.91
N GLU A 23 -23.78 5.05 -16.88
CA GLU A 23 -23.50 6.35 -17.50
C GLU A 23 -23.43 7.44 -16.41
N ALA A 24 -22.38 8.26 -16.47
CA ALA A 24 -22.10 9.42 -15.61
C ALA A 24 -21.47 9.20 -14.23
N GLU A 25 -21.08 7.98 -13.83
CA GLU A 25 -20.21 7.83 -12.64
C GLU A 25 -18.73 8.09 -13.01
N PRO A 26 -18.04 9.04 -12.35
CA PRO A 26 -16.62 9.23 -12.58
C PRO A 26 -15.85 8.02 -12.05
N THR A 27 -15.00 7.43 -12.90
CA THR A 27 -14.08 6.38 -12.48
C THR A 27 -12.69 6.96 -12.33
N HIS A 28 -11.97 6.47 -11.32
CA HIS A 28 -10.64 6.94 -10.98
C HIS A 28 -9.66 5.77 -11.02
N PRO A 29 -8.37 6.03 -11.34
CA PRO A 29 -7.32 5.03 -11.17
C PRO A 29 -7.28 4.47 -9.76
N THR A 30 -6.78 3.24 -9.58
CA THR A 30 -6.57 2.64 -8.25
C THR A 30 -5.11 2.34 -8.01
N ILE A 31 -4.72 2.19 -6.74
CA ILE A 31 -3.34 1.91 -6.33
C ILE A 31 -3.29 0.55 -5.65
N MET A 32 -2.31 -0.26 -6.01
CA MET A 32 -1.88 -1.41 -5.21
C MET A 32 -0.45 -1.17 -4.71
N ALA A 33 -0.30 -1.05 -3.39
CA ALA A 33 0.99 -0.94 -2.74
C ALA A 33 1.37 -2.28 -2.10
N VAL A 34 2.54 -2.81 -2.46
CA VAL A 34 3.07 -4.05 -1.94
C VAL A 34 4.25 -3.76 -1.04
N TYR A 35 4.22 -4.35 0.14
CA TYR A 35 5.19 -4.13 1.20
C TYR A 35 5.87 -5.43 1.60
N ASN A 36 7.16 -5.35 1.87
CA ASN A 36 7.85 -6.37 2.64
C ASN A 36 7.83 -5.95 4.11
N VAL A 37 7.24 -6.79 4.95
CA VAL A 37 7.18 -6.62 6.39
C VAL A 37 8.09 -7.64 7.02
N THR A 38 9.20 -7.19 7.59
CA THR A 38 10.14 -8.02 8.34
C THR A 38 9.92 -7.83 9.83
N THR A 39 9.62 -8.92 10.52
CA THR A 39 9.50 -8.96 11.97
C THR A 39 10.75 -9.63 12.53
N ASP A 40 11.42 -8.99 13.47
CA ASP A 40 12.65 -9.45 14.09
C ASP A 40 12.55 -9.40 15.62
N ASP A 41 12.98 -10.47 16.29
CA ASP A 41 13.15 -10.54 17.74
C ASP A 41 14.41 -11.36 18.06
N PRO A 42 15.43 -10.75 18.68
CA PRO A 42 16.66 -11.45 19.08
C PRO A 42 16.48 -12.61 20.07
N LYS A 43 15.26 -12.78 20.63
CA LYS A 43 14.93 -13.83 21.61
C LYS A 43 14.09 -14.97 21.03
N ASP A 44 13.72 -14.89 19.76
CA ASP A 44 12.93 -15.89 19.07
C ASP A 44 13.79 -16.55 18.00
N GLU A 45 13.96 -17.87 18.07
CA GLU A 45 14.77 -18.63 17.12
C GLU A 45 14.10 -18.74 15.74
N ASP A 46 12.78 -18.52 15.66
CA ASP A 46 12.01 -18.56 14.42
C ASP A 46 12.00 -17.21 13.68
N LEU A 47 12.65 -16.18 14.23
CA LEU A 47 12.78 -14.84 13.64
C LEU A 47 14.23 -14.57 13.16
N PRO A 48 14.43 -13.72 12.12
CA PRO A 48 13.44 -12.86 11.48
C PRO A 48 12.60 -13.57 10.41
N VAL A 49 11.31 -13.23 10.36
CA VAL A 49 10.38 -13.64 9.30
C VAL A 49 10.06 -12.45 8.41
N THR A 50 9.94 -12.68 7.10
CA THR A 50 9.47 -11.67 6.15
C THR A 50 8.16 -12.12 5.51
N ALA A 51 7.17 -11.23 5.54
CA ALA A 51 5.87 -11.42 4.91
C ALA A 51 5.62 -10.33 3.85
N THR A 52 4.80 -10.66 2.85
CA THR A 52 4.33 -9.70 1.86
C THR A 52 2.94 -9.20 2.26
N GLU A 53 2.79 -7.89 2.42
CA GLU A 53 1.51 -7.23 2.68
C GLU A 53 1.09 -6.45 1.42
N VAL A 54 -0.14 -6.69 0.95
CA VAL A 54 -0.71 -5.99 -0.21
C VAL A 54 -1.84 -5.10 0.25
N LYS A 55 -1.79 -3.81 -0.10
CA LYS A 55 -2.86 -2.83 0.15
C LYS A 55 -3.40 -2.28 -1.15
N HIS A 56 -4.72 -2.16 -1.22
CA HIS A 56 -5.42 -1.54 -2.33
C HIS A 56 -6.05 -0.24 -1.85
N PHE A 57 -5.94 0.81 -2.66
CA PHE A 57 -6.52 2.11 -2.38
C PHE A 57 -7.31 2.64 -3.58
N SER A 58 -8.45 3.24 -3.28
CA SER A 58 -9.35 3.92 -4.21
C SER A 58 -9.48 5.40 -3.83
N LYS A 59 -9.88 6.25 -4.78
CA LYS A 59 -10.10 7.68 -4.50
C LYS A 59 -11.17 7.82 -3.40
N GLY A 60 -10.82 8.48 -2.30
CA GLY A 60 -11.68 8.66 -1.13
C GLY A 60 -11.25 7.87 0.11
N ASP A 61 -10.33 6.90 -0.04
CA ASP A 61 -9.75 6.19 1.10
C ASP A 61 -8.84 7.11 1.94
N ASP A 62 -8.82 6.90 3.27
CA ASP A 62 -7.85 7.57 4.16
C ASP A 62 -6.46 6.94 4.01
N ILE A 63 -5.61 7.60 3.22
CA ILE A 63 -4.22 7.21 3.00
C ILE A 63 -3.21 8.01 3.84
N SER A 64 -3.67 8.83 4.79
CA SER A 64 -2.81 9.76 5.57
C SER A 64 -1.72 9.04 6.38
N LYS A 65 -1.94 7.76 6.72
CA LYS A 65 -1.01 6.92 7.47
C LYS A 65 -0.10 6.05 6.60
N GLN A 66 -0.20 6.17 5.27
CA GLN A 66 0.69 5.43 4.37
C GLN A 66 2.02 6.15 4.19
N ASP A 67 2.97 5.45 3.57
CA ASP A 67 4.26 6.01 3.24
C ASP A 67 4.15 7.21 2.28
N SER A 68 5.04 8.18 2.45
CA SER A 68 5.03 9.42 1.67
C SER A 68 5.05 9.22 0.15
N LEU A 69 5.64 8.12 -0.34
CA LEU A 69 5.64 7.79 -1.76
C LEU A 69 4.24 7.37 -2.26
N VAL A 70 3.50 6.60 -1.46
CA VAL A 70 2.12 6.20 -1.79
C VAL A 70 1.22 7.44 -1.83
N ILE A 71 1.35 8.32 -0.85
CA ILE A 71 0.59 9.58 -0.77
C ILE A 71 0.85 10.45 -2.00
N LYS A 72 2.13 10.64 -2.37
CA LYS A 72 2.49 11.45 -3.55
C LYS A 72 1.93 10.88 -4.86
N ILE A 73 1.88 9.55 -5.00
CA ILE A 73 1.30 8.92 -6.18
C ILE A 73 -0.21 9.13 -6.20
N ALA A 74 -0.88 8.92 -5.07
CA ALA A 74 -2.32 9.20 -4.95
C ALA A 74 -2.68 10.64 -5.29
N ASP A 75 -1.95 11.61 -4.74
CA ASP A 75 -2.15 13.03 -5.05
C ASP A 75 -1.97 13.34 -6.55
N ALA A 76 -1.07 12.62 -7.23
CA ALA A 76 -0.82 12.82 -8.66
C ALA A 76 -1.89 12.18 -9.56
N ILE A 77 -2.44 11.02 -9.19
CA ILE A 77 -3.39 10.28 -10.05
C ILE A 77 -4.86 10.57 -9.75
N TRP A 78 -5.16 11.15 -8.58
CA TRP A 78 -6.52 11.49 -8.14
C TRP A 78 -6.83 12.98 -8.15
N LEU A 79 -6.07 13.78 -8.89
CA LEU A 79 -6.36 15.21 -9.14
C LEU A 79 -7.84 15.47 -9.46
#